data_AF-A0A7W8DKK9-F1
#
_entry.id   AF-A0A7W8DKK9-F1
#
_cell.length_a   1.000
_cell.length_b   1.000
_cell.length_c   1.000
_cell.angle_alpha   90.00
_cell.angle_beta   90.00
_cell.angle_gamma   90.00
#
_symmetry.space_group_name_H-M   'P 1'
#
loop_
_entity.id
_entity.type
_entity.pdbx_description
1 polymer ?
#
loop_
_entity_poly.entity_id
_entity_poly.type
_entity_poly.pdbx_seq_one_letter_code
_entity_poly.pdbx_strand_id
1 'polypeptide(L)'
;MKRKLQALAVLLVFGVLKLPLEQHVTHDLRRMRLVDEPLHLGTEENMGQMGLAATLGGLRGLVASIFQLRAHVAFTDVNWAQVDSYYKLVTRLQPRNARYWEEASWHMAYNAASYYLYSEDLKPGLRGQLYHDHVQRGIDILTEGLKFLPDNPRLWQKLGDIHWNRSKDFKAAGDAYLSSFQHGGLNFTQRFAAYAYAQSTDTASWQKGYSILKKLYDEKKATPGLIEYLKMLEQNLQIPAAQRIPDAAPVRKTADPQAGPLR
;
A
#
# COMPACT_ATOMS: atom_id res chain seq x y z
N MET A 1 -6.73 22.70 -48.86
CA MET A 1 -7.78 22.07 -48.02
C MET A 1 -8.10 20.62 -48.43
N LYS A 2 -8.35 20.33 -49.72
CA LYS A 2 -8.68 18.97 -50.22
C LYS A 2 -7.68 17.86 -49.82
N ARG A 3 -6.36 18.11 -49.93
CA ARG A 3 -5.33 17.12 -49.55
C ARG A 3 -5.31 16.79 -48.06
N LYS A 4 -5.62 17.76 -47.19
CA LYS A 4 -5.71 17.54 -45.74
C LYS A 4 -6.93 16.68 -45.38
N LEU A 5 -8.06 16.94 -46.03
CA LEU A 5 -9.28 16.13 -45.90
C LEU A 5 -9.10 14.69 -46.41
N GLN A 6 -8.40 14.52 -47.53
CA GLN A 6 -8.06 13.18 -48.05
C GLN A 6 -7.13 12.42 -47.10
N ALA A 7 -6.10 13.06 -46.57
CA ALA A 7 -5.22 12.44 -45.57
C ALA A 7 -5.99 12.03 -44.30
N LEU A 8 -6.90 12.89 -43.81
CA LEU A 8 -7.76 12.58 -42.67
C LEU A 8 -8.68 11.39 -42.98
N ALA A 9 -9.29 11.35 -44.16
CA ALA A 9 -10.15 10.25 -44.58
C ALA A 9 -9.37 8.93 -44.69
N VAL A 10 -8.16 8.95 -45.24
CA VAL A 10 -7.28 7.76 -45.29
C VAL A 10 -6.93 7.27 -43.90
N LEU A 11 -6.58 8.16 -42.96
CA LEU A 11 -6.30 7.80 -41.58
C LEU A 11 -7.53 7.19 -40.87
N LEU A 12 -8.72 7.76 -41.09
CA LEU A 12 -9.96 7.23 -40.52
C LEU A 12 -10.31 5.86 -41.09
N VAL A 13 -10.25 5.69 -42.42
CA VAL A 13 -10.51 4.40 -43.08
C VAL A 13 -9.52 3.35 -42.62
N PHE A 14 -8.23 3.68 -42.59
CA PHE A 14 -7.20 2.78 -42.09
C PHE A 14 -7.44 2.40 -40.62
N GLY A 15 -7.80 3.37 -39.77
CA GLY A 15 -8.15 3.13 -38.38
C GLY A 15 -9.33 2.17 -38.22
N VAL A 16 -10.42 2.38 -38.97
CA VAL A 16 -11.63 1.53 -38.94
C VAL A 16 -11.32 0.11 -39.42
N LEU A 17 -10.52 -0.04 -40.48
CA LEU A 17 -10.13 -1.35 -41.01
C LEU A 17 -9.18 -2.11 -40.08
N LYS A 18 -8.28 -1.41 -39.38
CA LYS A 18 -7.30 -2.01 -38.48
C LYS A 18 -7.90 -2.41 -37.13
N LEU A 19 -8.89 -1.67 -36.65
CA LEU A 19 -9.52 -1.86 -35.34
C LEU A 19 -9.96 -3.31 -35.03
N PRO A 20 -10.70 -4.03 -35.92
CA PRO A 20 -11.13 -5.40 -35.61
C PRO A 20 -9.94 -6.37 -35.48
N LEU A 21 -8.88 -6.18 -36.26
CA LEU A 21 -7.66 -6.98 -36.16
C LEU A 21 -6.95 -6.74 -34.84
N GLU A 22 -6.80 -5.48 -34.43
CA GLU A 22 -6.21 -5.12 -33.14
C GLU A 22 -7.03 -5.67 -31.97
N GLN A 23 -8.35 -5.59 -32.04
CA GLN A 23 -9.24 -6.13 -31.01
C GLN A 23 -9.11 -7.65 -30.90
N HIS A 24 -9.06 -8.36 -32.02
CA HIS A 24 -8.90 -9.82 -32.03
C HIS A 24 -7.54 -10.24 -31.45
N VAL A 25 -6.45 -9.65 -31.95
CA VAL A 25 -5.09 -9.91 -31.45
C VAL A 25 -4.99 -9.58 -29.95
N THR A 26 -5.52 -8.44 -29.52
CA THR A 26 -5.48 -8.02 -28.12
C THR A 26 -6.28 -8.98 -27.24
N HIS A 27 -7.45 -9.41 -27.68
CA HIS A 27 -8.28 -10.36 -26.96
C HIS A 27 -7.58 -11.73 -26.83
N ASP A 28 -6.92 -12.19 -27.88
CA ASP A 28 -6.15 -13.45 -27.85
C ASP A 28 -4.93 -13.35 -26.92
N LEU A 29 -4.19 -12.24 -27.00
CA LEU A 29 -3.07 -11.97 -26.09
C LEU A 29 -3.54 -11.90 -24.63
N ARG A 30 -4.72 -11.34 -24.35
CA ARG A 30 -5.31 -11.35 -22.99
C ARG A 30 -5.71 -12.75 -22.54
N ARG A 31 -6.33 -13.55 -23.41
CA ARG A 31 -6.64 -14.96 -23.11
C ARG A 31 -5.38 -15.76 -22.79
N MET A 32 -4.28 -15.47 -23.48
CA MET A 32 -2.97 -16.06 -23.23
C MET A 32 -2.23 -15.44 -22.03
N ARG A 33 -2.82 -14.44 -21.35
CA ARG A 33 -2.21 -13.67 -20.25
C ARG A 33 -0.88 -12.99 -20.62
N LEU A 34 -0.71 -12.66 -21.90
CA LEU A 34 0.46 -11.93 -22.42
C LEU A 34 0.27 -10.41 -22.38
N VAL A 35 -0.98 -9.94 -22.28
CA VAL A 35 -1.34 -8.52 -22.16
C VAL A 35 -2.38 -8.38 -21.05
N ASP A 36 -2.26 -7.34 -20.23
CA ASP A 36 -3.19 -7.05 -19.15
C ASP A 36 -4.57 -6.60 -19.66
N GLU A 37 -5.61 -6.86 -18.86
CA GLU A 37 -6.93 -6.25 -19.07
C GLU A 37 -6.85 -4.71 -18.94
N PRO A 38 -7.78 -3.95 -19.51
CA PRO A 38 -7.92 -2.52 -19.24
C PRO A 38 -8.13 -2.27 -17.74
N LEU A 39 -7.61 -1.16 -17.23
CA LEU A 39 -7.90 -0.73 -15.86
C LEU A 39 -9.33 -0.16 -15.83
N HIS A 40 -10.17 -0.62 -14.91
CA HIS A 40 -11.50 -0.05 -14.70
C HIS A 40 -11.39 1.21 -13.83
N LEU A 41 -10.92 2.32 -14.41
CA LEU A 41 -10.74 3.61 -13.71
C LEU A 41 -11.86 4.60 -14.06
N GLY A 42 -11.88 5.74 -13.38
CA GLY A 42 -12.67 6.89 -13.80
C GLY A 42 -12.25 7.44 -15.17
N THR A 43 -13.14 8.18 -15.82
CA THR A 43 -12.93 8.68 -17.20
C THR A 43 -11.65 9.53 -17.34
N GLU A 44 -11.33 10.39 -16.38
CA GLU A 44 -10.14 11.24 -16.42
C GLU A 44 -8.83 10.43 -16.31
N GLU A 45 -8.79 9.46 -15.41
CA GLU A 45 -7.64 8.59 -15.18
C GLU A 45 -7.42 7.66 -16.38
N ASN A 46 -8.50 7.16 -16.98
CA ASN A 46 -8.45 6.42 -18.25
C ASN A 46 -7.86 7.26 -19.37
N MET A 47 -8.27 8.53 -19.51
CA MET A 47 -7.73 9.43 -20.53
C MET A 47 -6.22 9.67 -20.35
N GLY A 48 -5.75 9.87 -19.12
CA GLY A 48 -4.33 10.01 -18.82
C GLY A 48 -3.52 8.75 -19.20
N GLN A 49 -4.03 7.57 -18.84
CA GLN A 49 -3.39 6.29 -19.18
C GLN A 49 -3.42 6.00 -20.69
N MET A 50 -4.49 6.39 -21.39
CA MET A 50 -4.59 6.33 -22.85
C MET A 50 -3.60 7.27 -23.53
N GLY A 51 -3.43 8.50 -23.03
CA GLY A 51 -2.43 9.44 -23.54
C GLY A 51 -1.01 8.90 -23.40
N LEU A 52 -0.67 8.33 -22.24
CA LEU A 52 0.61 7.66 -22.01
C LEU A 52 0.79 6.42 -22.91
N ALA A 53 -0.29 5.71 -23.22
CA ALA A 53 -0.24 4.53 -24.11
C ALA A 53 0.02 4.94 -25.55
N ALA A 54 -0.67 5.98 -26.02
CA ALA A 54 -0.54 6.50 -27.38
C ALA A 54 0.85 7.11 -27.64
N THR A 55 1.44 7.76 -26.65
CA THR A 55 2.72 8.48 -26.79
C THR A 55 3.95 7.60 -26.57
N LEU A 56 3.93 6.72 -25.57
CA LEU A 56 5.10 5.94 -25.17
C LEU A 56 5.03 4.48 -25.60
N GLY A 57 3.85 3.96 -25.96
CA GLY A 57 3.69 2.56 -26.38
C GLY A 57 4.33 1.59 -25.39
N GLY A 58 5.27 0.77 -25.86
CA GLY A 58 6.04 -0.18 -25.05
C GLY A 58 7.21 0.42 -24.23
N LEU A 59 7.61 1.66 -24.47
CA LEU A 59 8.77 2.29 -23.82
C LEU A 59 8.47 2.81 -22.40
N ARG A 60 7.21 2.83 -22.00
CA ARG A 60 6.74 3.26 -20.67
C ARG A 60 7.50 2.61 -19.51
N GLY A 61 7.85 1.32 -19.62
CA GLY A 61 8.63 0.62 -18.60
C GLY A 61 10.07 1.17 -18.48
N LEU A 62 10.73 1.41 -19.62
CA LEU A 62 12.07 1.99 -19.65
C LEU A 62 12.09 3.42 -19.06
N VAL A 63 11.13 4.24 -19.46
CA VAL A 63 11.02 5.62 -18.95
C VAL A 63 10.74 5.62 -17.45
N ALA A 64 9.90 4.71 -16.96
CA ALA A 64 9.67 4.53 -15.53
C ALA A 64 10.97 4.17 -14.79
N SER A 65 11.77 3.24 -15.31
CA SER A 65 13.08 2.89 -14.72
C SER A 65 14.05 4.06 -14.69
N ILE A 66 14.09 4.91 -15.73
CA ILE A 66 14.92 6.13 -15.73
C ILE A 66 14.49 7.09 -14.61
N PHE A 67 13.18 7.33 -14.46
CA PHE A 67 12.68 8.18 -13.38
C PHE A 67 12.88 7.57 -12.00
N GLN A 68 12.81 6.24 -11.87
CA GLN A 68 13.15 5.56 -10.63
C GLN A 68 14.63 5.78 -10.26
N LEU A 69 15.55 5.68 -11.23
CA LEU A 69 16.97 5.97 -11.00
C LEU A 69 17.18 7.43 -10.60
N ARG A 70 16.48 8.37 -11.23
CA ARG A 70 16.50 9.79 -10.82
C ARG A 70 15.93 10.01 -9.42
N ALA A 71 14.88 9.27 -9.04
CA ALA A 71 14.35 9.29 -7.68
C ALA A 71 15.38 8.79 -6.67
N HIS A 72 16.18 7.78 -7.04
CA HIS A 72 17.27 7.31 -6.20
C HIS A 72 18.37 8.38 -6.00
N VAL A 73 18.77 9.10 -7.05
CA VAL A 73 19.71 10.23 -6.93
C VAL A 73 19.13 11.36 -6.08
N ALA A 74 17.87 11.75 -6.31
CA ALA A 74 17.21 12.75 -5.49
C ALA A 74 17.11 12.32 -4.00
N PHE A 75 16.94 11.02 -3.75
CA PHE A 75 16.96 10.46 -2.40
C PHE A 75 18.33 10.59 -1.74
N THR A 76 19.43 10.32 -2.46
CA THR A 76 20.78 10.51 -1.92
C THR A 76 21.09 11.98 -1.62
N ASP A 77 20.49 12.89 -2.39
CA ASP A 77 20.60 14.34 -2.17
C ASP A 77 19.60 14.88 -1.13
N VAL A 78 18.81 14.00 -0.49
CA VAL A 78 17.79 14.36 0.51
C VAL A 78 16.72 15.32 -0.06
N ASN A 79 16.52 15.30 -1.37
CA ASN A 79 15.52 16.13 -2.06
C ASN A 79 14.15 15.42 -2.11
N TRP A 80 13.44 15.40 -0.98
CA TRP A 80 12.18 14.68 -0.83
C TRP A 80 11.08 15.12 -1.81
N ALA A 81 11.02 16.41 -2.15
CA ALA A 81 10.08 16.93 -3.13
C ALA A 81 10.32 16.33 -4.53
N GLN A 82 11.59 16.19 -4.92
CA GLN A 82 11.96 15.61 -6.20
C GLN A 82 11.78 14.08 -6.19
N VAL A 83 12.04 13.41 -5.07
CA VAL A 83 11.71 11.98 -4.88
C VAL A 83 10.22 11.74 -5.11
N ASP A 84 9.33 12.47 -4.45
CA ASP A 84 7.87 12.31 -4.62
C ASP A 84 7.44 12.61 -6.06
N SER A 85 7.98 13.69 -6.66
CA SER A 85 7.66 14.08 -8.03
C SER A 85 8.04 13.00 -9.04
N TYR A 86 9.23 12.39 -8.91
CA TYR A 86 9.64 11.31 -9.80
C TYR A 86 8.84 10.04 -9.57
N TYR A 87 8.61 9.63 -8.31
CA TYR A 87 7.78 8.45 -8.07
C TYR A 87 6.34 8.62 -8.54
N LYS A 88 5.76 9.82 -8.47
CA LYS A 88 4.46 10.13 -9.08
C LYS A 88 4.45 9.90 -10.59
N LEU A 89 5.56 10.15 -11.28
CA LEU A 89 5.70 9.80 -12.71
C LEU A 89 5.85 8.28 -12.89
N VAL A 90 6.69 7.64 -12.08
CA VAL A 90 6.92 6.18 -12.14
C VAL A 90 5.61 5.41 -11.97
N THR A 91 4.83 5.72 -10.94
CA THR A 91 3.56 5.03 -10.66
C THR A 91 2.50 5.29 -11.72
N ARG A 92 2.48 6.48 -12.35
CA ARG A 92 1.61 6.76 -13.49
C ARG A 92 2.04 6.04 -14.76
N LEU A 93 3.34 5.86 -14.99
CA LEU A 93 3.88 5.14 -16.15
C LEU A 93 3.70 3.63 -16.05
N GLN A 94 3.74 3.09 -14.83
CA GLN A 94 3.64 1.65 -14.54
C GLN A 94 2.70 1.38 -13.36
N PRO A 95 1.40 1.72 -13.48
CA PRO A 95 0.45 1.64 -12.36
C PRO A 95 0.16 0.22 -11.88
N ARG A 96 0.39 -0.78 -12.75
CA ARG A 96 0.22 -2.19 -12.42
C ARG A 96 1.39 -2.80 -11.64
N ASN A 97 2.49 -2.07 -11.47
CA ASN A 97 3.63 -2.53 -10.70
C ASN A 97 3.52 -2.08 -9.23
N ALA A 98 3.01 -2.97 -8.38
CA ALA A 98 2.86 -2.72 -6.94
C ALA A 98 4.16 -2.27 -6.25
N ARG A 99 5.32 -2.72 -6.73
CA ARG A 99 6.61 -2.38 -6.13
C ARG A 99 6.89 -0.89 -6.15
N TYR A 100 6.48 -0.19 -7.21
CA TYR A 100 6.68 1.25 -7.32
C TYR A 100 5.80 2.04 -6.35
N TRP A 101 4.57 1.59 -6.12
CA TRP A 101 3.70 2.18 -5.11
C TRP A 101 4.25 1.94 -3.69
N GLU A 102 4.72 0.73 -3.41
CA GLU A 102 5.37 0.39 -2.15
C GLU A 102 6.59 1.29 -1.89
N GLU A 103 7.52 1.39 -2.84
CA GLU A 103 8.72 2.22 -2.69
C GLU A 103 8.39 3.70 -2.53
N ALA A 104 7.51 4.24 -3.37
CA ALA A 104 7.07 5.63 -3.29
C ALA A 104 6.51 5.95 -1.89
N SER A 105 5.64 5.08 -1.37
CA SER A 105 5.06 5.23 -0.04
C SER A 105 6.10 5.13 1.06
N TRP A 106 7.07 4.23 0.94
CA TRP A 106 8.15 4.05 1.90
C TRP A 106 9.03 5.30 1.99
N HIS A 107 9.41 5.87 0.84
CA HIS A 107 10.21 7.09 0.82
C HIS A 107 9.52 8.25 1.53
N MET A 108 8.20 8.37 1.41
CA MET A 108 7.45 9.44 2.07
C MET A 108 7.18 9.14 3.54
N ALA A 109 6.49 8.04 3.85
CA ALA A 109 6.01 7.77 5.20
C ALA A 109 7.12 7.36 6.18
N TYR A 110 8.27 6.88 5.68
CA TYR A 110 9.40 6.50 6.53
C TYR A 110 10.58 7.44 6.37
N ASN A 111 11.17 7.53 5.17
CA ASN A 111 12.44 8.23 5.02
C ASN A 111 12.28 9.76 5.18
N ALA A 112 11.40 10.39 4.40
CA ALA A 112 11.15 11.83 4.49
C ALA A 112 10.56 12.22 5.84
N ALA A 113 9.52 11.50 6.30
CA ALA A 113 8.89 11.78 7.58
C ALA A 113 9.89 11.67 8.74
N SER A 114 10.72 10.63 8.79
CA SER A 114 11.75 10.50 9.85
C SER A 114 12.82 11.59 9.73
N TYR A 115 13.26 11.93 8.52
CA TYR A 115 14.23 13.01 8.31
C TYR A 115 13.72 14.32 8.93
N TYR A 116 12.48 14.72 8.64
CA TYR A 116 11.93 15.95 9.19
C TYR A 116 11.66 15.89 10.70
N LEU A 117 11.27 14.73 11.23
CA LEU A 117 11.07 14.54 12.67
C LEU A 117 12.35 14.81 13.48
N TYR A 118 13.51 14.41 12.94
CA TYR A 118 14.80 14.49 13.61
C TYR A 118 15.70 15.63 13.13
N SER A 119 15.24 16.47 12.19
CA SER A 119 16.02 17.61 11.68
C SER A 119 16.19 18.68 12.76
N GLU A 120 17.43 18.88 13.23
CA GLU A 120 17.74 19.84 14.29
C GLU A 120 17.57 21.31 13.85
N ASP A 121 17.72 21.57 12.55
CA ASP A 121 17.59 22.89 11.94
C ASP A 121 16.16 23.44 11.95
N LEU A 122 15.16 22.58 12.16
CA LEU A 122 13.76 22.95 12.17
C LEU A 122 13.24 23.20 13.58
N LYS A 123 12.28 24.11 13.71
CA LYS A 123 11.54 24.31 14.98
C LYS A 123 10.70 23.07 15.31
N PRO A 124 10.56 22.66 16.59
CA PRO A 124 9.84 21.44 16.97
C PRO A 124 8.43 21.31 16.39
N GLY A 125 7.64 22.39 16.37
CA GLY A 125 6.29 22.38 15.79
C GLY A 125 6.28 22.06 14.29
N LEU A 126 7.25 22.60 13.54
CA LEU A 126 7.39 22.36 12.10
C LEU A 126 7.87 20.92 11.81
N ARG A 127 8.72 20.35 12.67
CA ARG A 127 9.13 18.93 12.57
C ARG A 127 7.92 17.99 12.65
N GLY A 128 7.05 18.22 13.64
CA GLY A 128 5.83 17.44 13.84
C GLY A 128 4.89 17.56 12.64
N GLN A 129 4.65 18.79 12.16
CA GLN A 129 3.81 19.01 10.97
C GLN A 129 4.35 18.27 9.75
N LEU A 130 5.62 18.48 9.39
CA LEU A 130 6.22 17.83 8.21
C LEU A 130 6.27 16.31 8.34
N TYR A 131 6.52 15.78 9.54
CA TYR A 131 6.39 14.35 9.80
C TYR A 131 4.99 13.85 9.45
N HIS A 132 3.94 14.52 9.94
CA HIS A 132 2.56 14.12 9.68
C HIS A 132 2.19 14.26 8.20
N ASP A 133 2.59 15.34 7.54
CA ASP A 133 2.33 15.58 6.12
C ASP A 133 2.95 14.47 5.25
N HIS A 134 4.18 14.05 5.55
CA HIS A 134 4.85 12.98 4.80
C HIS A 134 4.32 11.58 5.13
N VAL A 135 3.88 11.33 6.36
CA VAL A 135 3.15 10.09 6.72
C VAL A 135 1.85 10.02 5.93
N GLN A 136 1.07 11.10 5.91
CA GLN A 136 -0.17 11.16 5.15
C GLN A 136 0.09 10.98 3.66
N ARG A 137 1.14 11.60 3.11
CA ARG A 137 1.51 11.42 1.71
C ARG A 137 1.78 9.95 1.35
N GLY A 138 2.45 9.20 2.23
CA GLY A 138 2.67 7.77 2.00
C GLY A 138 1.38 6.93 2.06
N ILE A 139 0.43 7.30 2.94
CA ILE A 139 -0.92 6.70 2.96
C ILE A 139 -1.62 6.97 1.63
N ASP A 140 -1.65 8.23 1.18
CA ASP A 140 -2.30 8.63 -0.06
C ASP A 140 -1.75 7.89 -1.28
N ILE A 141 -0.43 7.68 -1.34
CA ILE A 141 0.22 6.92 -2.42
C ILE A 141 -0.28 5.47 -2.45
N LEU A 142 -0.38 4.79 -1.31
CA LEU A 142 -0.88 3.42 -1.26
C LEU A 142 -2.38 3.35 -1.56
N THR A 143 -3.16 4.30 -1.04
CA THR A 143 -4.60 4.41 -1.35
C THR A 143 -4.83 4.64 -2.84
N GLU A 144 -4.03 5.48 -3.49
CA GLU A 144 -4.05 5.65 -4.95
C GLU A 144 -3.67 4.36 -5.67
N GLY A 145 -2.57 3.70 -5.28
CA GLY A 145 -2.14 2.42 -5.86
C GLY A 145 -3.19 1.33 -5.76
N LEU A 146 -3.92 1.25 -4.65
CA LEU A 146 -5.02 0.32 -4.44
C LEU A 146 -6.24 0.59 -5.33
N LYS A 147 -6.40 1.79 -5.91
CA LYS A 147 -7.40 2.01 -6.97
C LYS A 147 -7.06 1.22 -8.25
N PHE A 148 -5.78 1.07 -8.56
CA PHE A 148 -5.29 0.32 -9.72
C PHE A 148 -5.14 -1.17 -9.43
N LEU A 149 -4.83 -1.51 -8.17
CA LEU A 149 -4.47 -2.84 -7.71
C LEU A 149 -5.26 -3.21 -6.44
N PRO A 150 -6.61 -3.23 -6.49
CA PRO A 150 -7.45 -3.35 -5.28
C PRO A 150 -7.24 -4.67 -4.55
N ASP A 151 -6.92 -5.74 -5.27
CA ASP A 151 -6.70 -7.06 -4.70
C ASP A 151 -5.22 -7.34 -4.40
N ASN A 152 -4.34 -6.33 -4.39
CA ASN A 152 -2.92 -6.57 -4.15
C ASN A 152 -2.64 -6.69 -2.64
N PRO A 153 -2.30 -7.90 -2.13
CA PRO A 153 -2.15 -8.12 -0.70
C PRO A 153 -0.94 -7.37 -0.11
N ARG A 154 0.08 -7.09 -0.93
CA ARG A 154 1.29 -6.40 -0.49
C ARG A 154 1.01 -4.92 -0.23
N LEU A 155 0.26 -4.24 -1.10
CA LEU A 155 -0.10 -2.83 -0.88
C LEU A 155 -0.97 -2.67 0.37
N TRP A 156 -1.95 -3.55 0.57
CA TRP A 156 -2.73 -3.59 1.81
C TRP A 156 -1.86 -3.81 3.05
N GLN A 157 -0.89 -4.73 2.99
CA GLN A 157 0.04 -4.95 4.11
C GLN A 157 0.83 -3.67 4.42
N LYS A 158 1.35 -2.98 3.39
CA LYS A 158 2.12 -1.74 3.57
C LYS A 158 1.29 -0.59 4.13
N LEU A 159 0.01 -0.53 3.76
CA LEU A 159 -0.91 0.45 4.34
C LEU A 159 -1.12 0.16 5.83
N GLY A 160 -1.29 -1.11 6.19
CA GLY A 160 -1.32 -1.55 7.59
C GLY A 160 -0.03 -1.20 8.36
N ASP A 161 1.13 -1.42 7.75
CA ASP A 161 2.44 -1.09 8.33
C ASP A 161 2.56 0.41 8.65
N ILE A 162 2.15 1.29 7.73
CA ILE A 162 2.19 2.75 7.95
C ILE A 162 1.22 3.14 9.06
N HIS A 163 0.00 2.62 9.04
CA HIS A 163 -0.99 2.96 10.05
C HIS A 163 -0.53 2.55 11.45
N TRP A 164 -0.03 1.33 11.61
CA TRP A 164 0.48 0.80 12.88
C TRP A 164 1.74 1.54 13.36
N ASN A 165 2.72 1.75 12.49
CA ASN A 165 4.03 2.24 12.91
C ASN A 165 4.08 3.77 13.02
N ARG A 166 3.38 4.48 12.12
CA ARG A 166 3.58 5.92 11.90
C ARG A 166 2.40 6.75 12.39
N SER A 167 1.19 6.48 11.89
CA SER A 167 -0.01 7.28 12.23
C SER A 167 -0.65 6.89 13.56
N LYS A 168 -0.43 5.65 14.02
CA LYS A 168 -1.09 5.05 15.20
C LYS A 168 -2.61 4.94 15.08
N ASP A 169 -3.15 5.00 13.85
CA ASP A 169 -4.53 4.60 13.59
C ASP A 169 -4.63 3.06 13.56
N PHE A 170 -4.83 2.48 14.73
CA PHE A 170 -4.87 1.02 14.87
C PHE A 170 -6.10 0.37 14.24
N LYS A 171 -7.20 1.11 14.10
CA LYS A 171 -8.38 0.60 13.40
C LYS A 171 -8.09 0.47 11.90
N ALA A 172 -7.57 1.54 11.28
CA ALA A 172 -7.19 1.51 9.87
C ALA A 172 -6.09 0.48 9.60
N ALA A 173 -5.13 0.31 10.52
CA ALA A 173 -4.14 -0.76 10.43
C ALA A 173 -4.78 -2.14 10.43
N GLY A 174 -5.76 -2.37 11.32
CA GLY A 174 -6.51 -3.61 11.41
C GLY A 174 -7.28 -3.93 10.13
N ASP A 175 -8.01 -2.95 9.60
CA ASP A 175 -8.76 -3.09 8.36
C ASP A 175 -7.82 -3.41 7.18
N ALA A 176 -6.71 -2.68 7.03
CA ALA A 176 -5.73 -2.91 5.96
C ALA A 176 -5.03 -4.27 6.03
N TYR A 177 -4.60 -4.71 7.22
CA TYR A 177 -4.01 -6.05 7.38
C TYR A 177 -5.03 -7.17 7.12
N LEU A 178 -6.30 -6.97 7.50
CA LEU A 178 -7.35 -7.95 7.22
C LEU A 178 -7.61 -8.05 5.70
N SER A 179 -7.68 -6.92 4.99
CA SER A 179 -7.76 -6.90 3.53
C SER A 179 -6.57 -7.62 2.89
N SER A 180 -5.34 -7.38 3.39
CA SER A 180 -4.16 -8.11 2.92
C SER A 180 -4.34 -9.62 3.00
N PHE A 181 -4.81 -10.13 4.14
CA PHE A 181 -5.09 -11.56 4.32
C PHE A 181 -6.18 -12.08 3.36
N GLN A 182 -7.28 -11.34 3.23
CA GLN A 182 -8.41 -11.71 2.36
C GLN A 182 -8.01 -11.80 0.87
N HIS A 183 -7.03 -11.01 0.45
CA HIS A 183 -6.50 -11.01 -0.91
C HIS A 183 -5.25 -11.90 -1.09
N GLY A 184 -5.06 -12.92 -0.24
CA GLY A 184 -3.99 -13.91 -0.40
C GLY A 184 -2.63 -13.48 0.18
N GLY A 185 -2.63 -12.51 1.09
CA GLY A 185 -1.44 -12.11 1.84
C GLY A 185 -0.95 -13.19 2.81
N LEU A 186 0.20 -12.95 3.41
CA LEU A 186 0.84 -13.89 4.33
C LEU A 186 0.00 -14.09 5.59
N ASN A 187 -0.07 -15.33 6.10
CA ASN A 187 -0.90 -15.68 7.27
C ASN A 187 -0.69 -14.79 8.51
N PHE A 188 0.49 -14.17 8.67
CA PHE A 188 0.73 -13.27 9.80
C PHE A 188 -0.11 -11.99 9.74
N THR A 189 -0.55 -11.54 8.56
CA THR A 189 -1.33 -10.30 8.41
C THR A 189 -2.70 -10.44 9.08
N GLN A 190 -3.32 -11.63 9.05
CA GLN A 190 -4.55 -11.89 9.82
C GLN A 190 -4.35 -11.67 11.32
N ARG A 191 -3.23 -12.15 11.86
CA ARG A 191 -2.91 -12.00 13.29
C ARG A 191 -2.57 -10.55 13.63
N PHE A 192 -1.85 -9.85 12.75
CA PHE A 192 -1.52 -8.44 12.92
C PHE A 192 -2.75 -7.55 12.83
N ALA A 193 -3.72 -7.89 11.96
CA ALA A 193 -5.02 -7.22 11.93
C ALA A 193 -5.69 -7.28 13.30
N ALA A 194 -5.72 -8.47 13.90
CA ALA A 194 -6.33 -8.68 15.20
C ALA A 194 -5.60 -7.98 16.34
N TYR A 195 -4.26 -7.91 16.31
CA TYR A 195 -3.48 -7.11 17.25
C TYR A 195 -3.78 -5.60 17.10
N ALA A 196 -3.97 -5.13 15.87
CA ALA A 196 -4.26 -3.73 15.60
C ALA A 196 -5.64 -3.37 16.12
N TYR A 197 -6.64 -4.18 15.80
CA TYR A 197 -7.96 -4.04 16.40
C TYR A 197 -7.91 -4.08 17.93
N ALA A 198 -7.07 -4.91 18.54
CA ALA A 198 -6.95 -4.96 19.98
C ALA A 198 -6.43 -3.66 20.60
N GLN A 199 -5.52 -2.95 19.91
CA GLN A 199 -4.99 -1.64 20.33
C GLN A 199 -5.88 -0.45 19.96
N SER A 200 -6.95 -0.66 19.19
CA SER A 200 -7.92 0.39 18.90
C SER A 200 -8.71 0.81 20.17
N THR A 201 -9.53 1.84 20.03
CA THR A 201 -10.28 2.43 21.15
C THR A 201 -11.79 2.15 21.09
N ASP A 202 -12.26 1.33 20.14
CA ASP A 202 -13.68 1.07 19.92
C ASP A 202 -14.06 -0.40 20.07
N THR A 203 -15.25 -0.64 20.62
CA THR A 203 -15.75 -1.98 20.93
C THR A 203 -15.92 -2.85 19.68
N ALA A 204 -16.31 -2.27 18.54
CA ALA A 204 -16.53 -3.04 17.31
C ALA A 204 -15.21 -3.62 16.79
N SER A 205 -14.14 -2.83 16.80
CA SER A 205 -12.79 -3.30 16.52
C SER A 205 -12.36 -4.36 17.52
N TRP A 206 -12.56 -4.16 18.82
CA TRP A 206 -12.23 -5.20 19.83
C TRP A 206 -12.93 -6.54 19.56
N GLN A 207 -14.21 -6.51 19.19
CA GLN A 207 -14.96 -7.70 18.81
C GLN A 207 -14.36 -8.41 17.58
N LYS A 208 -14.00 -7.65 16.53
CA LYS A 208 -13.30 -8.20 15.36
C LYS A 208 -11.99 -8.88 15.80
N GLY A 209 -11.15 -8.17 16.56
CA GLY A 209 -9.89 -8.70 17.08
C GLY A 209 -10.06 -9.97 17.89
N TYR A 210 -11.04 -9.98 18.80
CA TYR A 210 -11.32 -11.14 19.66
C TYR A 210 -11.74 -12.35 18.83
N SER A 211 -12.66 -12.16 17.87
CA SER A 211 -13.13 -13.24 17.01
C SER A 211 -11.99 -13.91 16.22
N ILE A 212 -11.06 -13.11 15.69
CA ILE A 212 -9.91 -13.60 14.93
C ILE A 212 -8.93 -14.34 15.84
N LEU A 213 -8.55 -13.74 16.98
CA LEU A 213 -7.59 -14.36 17.90
C LEU A 213 -8.14 -15.62 18.54
N LYS A 214 -9.43 -15.64 18.93
CA LYS A 214 -10.08 -16.82 19.49
C LYS A 214 -10.14 -17.96 18.48
N LYS A 215 -10.49 -17.67 17.23
CA LYS A 215 -10.43 -18.67 16.14
C LYS A 215 -9.03 -19.26 15.98
N LEU A 216 -8.01 -18.40 15.91
CA LEU A 216 -6.61 -18.84 15.78
C LEU A 216 -6.12 -19.65 16.98
N TYR A 217 -6.57 -19.29 18.19
CA TYR A 217 -6.33 -20.04 19.41
C TYR A 217 -6.93 -21.45 19.32
N ASP A 218 -8.20 -21.55 18.93
CA ASP A 218 -8.93 -22.82 18.81
C ASP A 218 -8.34 -23.73 17.71
N GLU A 219 -7.77 -23.15 16.67
CA GLU A 219 -7.00 -23.84 15.63
C GLU A 219 -5.59 -24.30 16.11
N LYS A 220 -5.27 -24.16 17.40
CA LYS A 220 -3.97 -24.49 18.01
C LYS A 220 -2.79 -23.70 17.43
N LYS A 221 -3.03 -22.48 16.94
CA LYS A 221 -2.01 -21.55 16.42
C LYS A 221 -1.62 -20.48 17.44
N ALA A 222 -1.76 -20.79 18.73
CA ALA A 222 -1.52 -19.87 19.83
C ALA A 222 -0.03 -19.53 19.94
N THR A 223 0.29 -18.25 19.80
CA THR A 223 1.61 -17.68 20.12
C THR A 223 1.53 -16.88 21.42
N PRO A 224 2.65 -16.58 22.09
CA PRO A 224 2.63 -15.75 23.30
C PRO A 224 1.91 -14.41 23.10
N GLY A 225 2.23 -13.70 22.02
CA GLY A 225 1.55 -12.44 21.68
C GLY A 225 0.04 -12.63 21.44
N LEU A 226 -0.38 -13.74 20.83
CA LEU A 226 -1.81 -14.02 20.63
C LEU A 226 -2.53 -14.15 21.96
N ILE A 227 -1.97 -14.93 22.89
CA ILE A 227 -2.53 -15.13 24.23
C ILE A 227 -2.63 -13.79 24.98
N GLU A 228 -1.59 -12.98 24.90
CA GLU A 228 -1.54 -11.65 25.51
C GLU A 228 -2.68 -10.74 25.01
N TYR A 229 -2.77 -10.54 23.69
CA TYR A 229 -3.81 -9.69 23.10
C TYR A 229 -5.22 -10.27 23.29
N LEU A 230 -5.37 -11.60 23.27
CA LEU A 230 -6.66 -12.24 23.51
C LEU A 230 -7.15 -12.00 24.94
N LYS A 231 -6.26 -12.10 25.94
CA LYS A 231 -6.59 -11.77 27.34
C LYS A 231 -6.91 -10.30 27.56
N MET A 232 -6.16 -9.40 26.92
CA MET A 232 -6.46 -7.97 26.94
C MET A 232 -7.87 -7.71 26.42
N LEU A 233 -8.26 -8.37 25.32
CA LEU A 233 -9.61 -8.24 24.77
C LEU A 233 -10.69 -8.88 25.66
N GLU A 234 -10.41 -10.01 26.29
CA GLU A 234 -11.34 -10.61 27.27
C GLU A 234 -11.65 -9.67 28.43
N GLN A 235 -10.66 -8.89 28.87
CA GLN A 235 -10.84 -7.86 29.89
C GLN A 235 -11.63 -6.67 29.34
N ASN A 236 -11.21 -6.11 28.19
CA ASN A 236 -11.86 -4.94 27.58
C ASN A 236 -13.32 -5.20 27.19
N LEU A 237 -13.63 -6.41 26.72
CA LEU A 237 -14.98 -6.84 26.35
C LEU A 237 -15.77 -7.45 27.52
N GLN A 238 -15.18 -7.51 28.72
CA GLN A 238 -15.82 -8.06 29.92
C GLN A 238 -16.33 -9.50 29.74
N ILE A 239 -15.58 -10.33 28.99
CA ILE A 239 -15.93 -11.73 28.76
C ILE A 239 -16.00 -12.46 30.12
N PRO A 240 -17.05 -13.25 30.42
CA PRO A 240 -17.16 -14.00 31.67
C PRO A 240 -15.95 -14.92 31.90
N ALA A 241 -15.46 -15.02 33.14
CA ALA A 241 -14.26 -15.80 33.46
C ALA A 241 -14.32 -17.26 32.98
N ALA A 242 -15.50 -17.89 33.01
CA ALA A 242 -15.71 -19.25 32.53
C ALA A 242 -15.56 -19.42 31.01
N GLN A 243 -15.61 -18.33 30.22
CA GLN A 243 -15.47 -18.33 28.76
C GLN A 243 -14.07 -17.86 28.31
N ARG A 244 -13.20 -17.48 29.25
CA ARG A 244 -11.85 -17.00 28.95
C ARG A 244 -10.88 -18.15 28.67
N ILE A 245 -9.82 -17.87 27.91
CA ILE A 245 -8.75 -18.84 27.72
C ILE A 245 -8.04 -19.16 29.05
N PRO A 246 -7.72 -20.42 29.32
CA PRO A 246 -7.15 -20.85 30.60
C PRO A 246 -5.67 -20.50 30.77
N ASP A 247 -4.95 -20.20 29.69
CA ASP A 247 -3.52 -19.91 29.71
C ASP A 247 -3.16 -18.80 30.70
N ALA A 248 -1.94 -18.78 31.22
CA ALA A 248 -1.43 -17.62 31.93
C ALA A 248 -1.04 -16.51 30.92
N ALA A 249 -1.07 -15.24 31.33
CA ALA A 249 -0.47 -14.19 30.53
C ALA A 249 1.05 -14.46 30.40
N PRO A 250 1.65 -14.30 29.21
CA PRO A 250 3.08 -14.53 29.05
C PRO A 250 3.88 -13.53 29.90
N VAL A 251 4.93 -14.03 30.55
CA VAL A 251 5.86 -13.20 31.31
C VAL A 251 6.67 -12.36 30.33
N ARG A 252 6.45 -11.03 30.32
CA ARG A 252 7.30 -10.10 29.58
C ARG A 252 8.67 -10.08 30.26
N LYS A 253 9.67 -10.76 29.70
CA LYS A 253 11.07 -10.48 30.03
C LYS A 253 11.34 -9.07 29.50
N THR A 254 11.47 -8.09 30.39
CA THR A 254 12.01 -6.78 30.01
C THR A 254 13.36 -7.04 29.36
N ALA A 255 13.53 -6.57 28.12
CA ALA A 255 14.83 -6.60 27.48
C ALA A 255 15.82 -5.90 28.41
N ASP A 256 16.98 -6.52 28.64
CA ASP A 256 18.09 -5.84 29.30
C ASP A 256 18.34 -4.54 28.51
N PRO A 257 18.27 -3.35 29.15
CA PRO A 257 18.53 -2.08 28.48
C PRO A 257 19.89 -2.04 27.77
N GLN A 258 20.83 -2.92 28.15
CA GLN A 258 22.16 -3.03 27.54
C GLN A 258 22.25 -3.97 26.32
N ALA A 259 21.17 -4.67 25.92
CA ALA A 259 21.21 -5.64 24.83
C ALA A 259 20.99 -5.05 23.41
N GLY A 260 20.99 -3.72 23.28
CA GLY A 260 21.01 -3.04 21.97
C GLY A 260 22.45 -2.78 21.51
N PRO A 261 22.71 -2.70 20.19
CA PRO A 261 24.03 -2.33 19.72
C PRO A 261 24.37 -0.93 20.25
N LEU A 262 25.48 -0.84 20.99
CA LEU A 262 26.12 0.44 21.30
C LEU A 262 26.34 1.17 19.98
N ARG A 263 25.82 2.40 19.89
CA ARG A 263 26.06 3.29 18.76
C ARG A 263 27.54 3.62 18.63
#